data_AF-A0A060BY42-F1
#
_entry.id   AF-A0A060BY42-F1
#
_cell.length_a   1.000
_cell.length_b   1.000
_cell.length_c   1.000
_cell.angle_alpha   90.00
_cell.angle_beta   90.00
_cell.angle_gamma   90.00
#
_symmetry.space_group_name_H-M   'P 1'
#
loop_
_entity.id
_entity.type
_entity.pdbx_description
1 polymer ?
#
loop_
_entity_poly.entity_id
_entity_poly.type
_entity_poly.pdbx_seq_one_letter_code
_entity_poly.pdbx_strand_id
1 'polypeptide(L)'
;MSASVDFGDDGFELLTLDGAHANERNVTRRPLAPGIQSVESRRGASSHQHNPFLALARPGAGEAHGEVYGMNLVYSGNFLAFAEAGQFHTARAAIGLNPFDFSWLLRPGESFQCPETVLAYSGGGLGGLSRTFHRLYRERLCRGRFRDAPRPVLV
;
A
#
# COMPACT_ATOMS: atom_id res chain seq x y z
N MET A 1 -5.32 8.12 9.61
CA MET A 1 -4.47 7.49 8.57
C MET A 1 -3.10 7.21 9.16
N SER A 2 -2.40 6.17 8.70
CA SER A 2 -1.06 5.82 9.18
C SER A 2 0.04 6.59 8.47
N ALA A 3 -0.16 6.91 7.19
CA ALA A 3 0.70 7.79 6.41
C ALA A 3 -0.12 8.61 5.41
N SER A 4 0.38 9.80 5.08
CA SER A 4 -0.14 10.69 4.03
C SER A 4 1.04 11.43 3.41
N VAL A 5 1.13 11.44 2.07
CA VAL A 5 2.19 12.09 1.30
C VAL A 5 1.56 12.96 0.23
N ASP A 6 1.98 14.22 0.18
CA ASP A 6 1.55 15.19 -0.83
C ASP A 6 2.65 15.34 -1.90
N PHE A 7 2.23 15.34 -3.17
CA PHE A 7 3.07 15.46 -4.34
C PHE A 7 2.78 16.77 -5.07
N GLY A 8 3.82 17.36 -5.67
CA GLY A 8 3.72 18.64 -6.36
C GLY A 8 3.01 18.60 -7.71
N ASP A 9 2.69 17.41 -8.23
CA ASP A 9 1.95 17.21 -9.47
C ASP A 9 1.00 15.99 -9.35
N ASP A 10 0.06 15.81 -10.29
CA ASP A 10 -0.89 14.68 -10.36
C ASP A 10 -0.61 13.70 -11.52
N GLY A 11 0.53 13.86 -12.20
CA GLY A 11 0.95 13.07 -13.35
C GLY A 11 1.43 11.67 -12.97
N PHE A 12 0.50 10.84 -12.50
CA PHE A 12 0.75 9.47 -12.04
C PHE A 12 -0.24 8.47 -12.63
N GLU A 13 0.18 7.21 -12.63
CA GLU A 13 -0.69 6.05 -12.75
C GLU A 13 -0.79 5.38 -11.39
N LEU A 14 -2.02 5.24 -10.91
CA LEU A 14 -2.35 4.51 -9.69
C LEU A 14 -2.30 3.01 -9.98
N LEU A 15 -1.47 2.30 -9.22
CA LEU A 15 -1.34 0.86 -9.25
C LEU A 15 -1.85 0.24 -7.94
N THR A 16 -2.75 -0.72 -8.06
CA THR A 16 -3.35 -1.50 -6.96
C THR A 16 -3.27 -2.99 -7.26
N LEU A 17 -3.45 -3.81 -6.23
CA LEU A 17 -3.49 -5.27 -6.33
C LEU A 17 -4.89 -5.75 -5.94
N ASP A 18 -5.69 -6.05 -6.97
CA ASP A 18 -7.12 -6.29 -6.86
C ASP A 18 -7.45 -7.74 -7.22
N GLY A 19 -8.62 -8.25 -6.82
CA GLY A 19 -8.96 -9.62 -7.15
C GLY A 19 -10.22 -10.16 -6.49
N ALA A 20 -10.23 -11.48 -6.32
CA ALA A 20 -11.27 -12.21 -5.62
C ALA A 20 -10.67 -13.48 -5.00
N HIS A 21 -11.49 -14.23 -4.26
CA HIS A 21 -11.10 -15.56 -3.80
C HIS A 21 -10.72 -16.44 -5.00
N ALA A 22 -9.57 -17.12 -4.92
CA ALA A 22 -8.97 -17.92 -5.99
C ALA A 22 -8.56 -17.12 -7.25
N ASN A 23 -8.50 -15.78 -7.14
CA ASN A 23 -8.03 -14.87 -8.19
C ASN A 23 -7.44 -13.60 -7.56
N GLU A 24 -6.54 -13.76 -6.60
CA GLU A 24 -6.04 -12.66 -5.77
C GLU A 24 -4.97 -11.83 -6.48
N ARG A 25 -4.91 -10.53 -6.14
CA ARG A 25 -3.74 -9.65 -6.37
C ARG A 25 -3.33 -9.48 -7.84
N ASN A 26 -4.30 -9.44 -8.75
CA ASN A 26 -4.10 -8.96 -10.11
C ASN A 26 -3.65 -7.49 -10.10
N VAL A 27 -2.63 -7.19 -10.88
CA VAL A 27 -2.13 -5.81 -11.02
C VAL A 27 -3.15 -5.01 -11.82
N THR A 28 -3.70 -3.98 -11.19
CA THR A 28 -4.55 -3.00 -11.84
C THR A 28 -3.81 -1.68 -11.90
N ARG A 29 -3.74 -1.08 -13.08
CA ARG A 29 -3.05 0.19 -13.34
C ARG A 29 -3.98 1.11 -14.09
N ARG A 30 -4.14 2.34 -13.61
CA ARG A 30 -4.98 3.36 -14.23
C ARG A 30 -4.38 4.75 -14.05
N PRO A 31 -4.55 5.67 -15.00
CA PRO A 31 -4.19 7.07 -14.80
C PRO A 31 -4.88 7.64 -13.56
N LEU A 32 -4.17 8.45 -12.77
CA LEU A 32 -4.75 9.21 -11.68
C LEU A 32 -5.65 10.30 -12.28
N ALA A 33 -6.93 10.28 -11.94
CA ALA A 33 -7.93 11.24 -12.41
C ALA A 33 -8.26 12.27 -11.32
N PRO A 34 -8.88 13.42 -11.66
CA PRO A 34 -9.38 14.37 -10.67
C PRO A 34 -10.31 13.71 -9.63
N GLY A 35 -10.11 14.05 -8.36
CA GLY A 35 -10.85 13.47 -7.23
C GLY A 35 -10.18 12.24 -6.61
N ILE A 36 -10.90 11.54 -5.74
CA ILE A 36 -10.36 10.44 -4.92
C ILE A 36 -10.54 9.10 -5.63
N GLN A 37 -9.45 8.33 -5.72
CA GLN A 37 -9.46 6.93 -6.12
C GLN A 37 -8.91 6.07 -4.99
N SER A 38 -9.69 5.08 -4.56
CA SER A 38 -9.37 4.29 -3.37
C SER A 38 -9.58 2.80 -3.56
N VAL A 39 -8.89 2.04 -2.72
CA VAL A 39 -9.17 0.62 -2.44
C VAL A 39 -9.25 0.45 -0.93
N GLU A 40 -10.15 -0.41 -0.47
CA GLU A 40 -10.41 -0.56 0.95
C GLU A 40 -10.89 -1.96 1.29
N SER A 41 -10.81 -2.29 2.58
CA SER A 41 -11.54 -3.42 3.14
C SER A 41 -12.37 -3.00 4.34
N ARG A 42 -13.59 -3.55 4.40
CA ARG A 42 -14.57 -3.41 5.48
C ARG A 42 -14.98 -4.79 6.05
N ARG A 43 -14.17 -5.82 5.83
CA ARG A 43 -14.50 -7.23 6.08
C ARG A 43 -13.91 -7.81 7.36
N GLY A 44 -13.34 -6.98 8.23
CA GLY A 44 -12.57 -7.39 9.40
C GLY A 44 -11.17 -7.95 9.09
N ALA A 45 -10.82 -8.04 7.80
CA ALA A 45 -9.54 -8.53 7.31
C ALA A 45 -9.07 -7.69 6.13
N SER A 46 -7.80 -7.77 5.74
CA SER A 46 -7.29 -7.06 4.56
C SER A 46 -8.00 -7.46 3.26
N SER A 47 -8.59 -8.66 3.19
CA SER A 47 -9.42 -9.19 2.09
C SER A 47 -8.66 -9.80 0.90
N HIS A 48 -9.40 -10.58 0.09
CA HIS A 48 -8.95 -11.11 -1.20
C HIS A 48 -9.15 -10.08 -2.33
N GLN A 49 -10.07 -9.14 -2.13
CA GLN A 49 -10.52 -8.17 -3.11
C GLN A 49 -9.50 -7.07 -3.35
N HIS A 50 -8.88 -6.58 -2.28
CA HIS A 50 -7.88 -5.52 -2.34
C HIS A 50 -6.75 -5.82 -1.36
N ASN A 51 -5.51 -5.70 -1.82
CA ASN A 51 -4.34 -5.75 -0.95
C ASN A 51 -4.10 -4.38 -0.29
N PRO A 52 -3.58 -4.30 0.96
CA PRO A 52 -3.21 -3.04 1.61
C PRO A 52 -1.89 -2.47 1.05
N PHE A 53 -1.89 -2.26 -0.27
CA PHE A 53 -0.80 -1.76 -1.06
C PHE A 53 -1.32 -0.79 -2.12
N LEU A 54 -0.61 0.31 -2.32
CA LEU A 54 -0.85 1.29 -3.37
C LEU A 54 0.49 1.76 -3.90
N ALA A 55 0.60 1.96 -5.21
CA ALA A 55 1.74 2.65 -5.81
C ALA A 55 1.29 3.76 -6.76
N LEU A 56 2.06 4.85 -6.77
CA LEU A 56 1.98 5.89 -7.78
C LEU A 56 3.22 5.78 -8.68
N ALA A 57 2.99 5.41 -9.93
CA ALA A 57 4.02 5.27 -10.94
C ALA A 57 3.98 6.46 -11.91
N ARG A 58 5.13 6.93 -12.39
CA ARG A 58 5.15 7.88 -13.51
C ARG A 58 4.56 7.21 -14.77
N PRO A 59 3.87 7.98 -15.64
CA PRO A 59 3.41 7.48 -16.93
C PRO A 59 4.55 6.80 -17.69
N GLY A 60 4.30 5.55 -18.12
CA GLY A 60 5.30 4.75 -18.83
C GLY A 60 6.34 4.06 -17.95
N ALA A 61 6.37 4.25 -16.62
CA ALA A 61 7.25 3.48 -15.75
C ALA A 61 6.97 1.97 -15.85
N GLY A 62 8.00 1.16 -16.04
CA GLY A 62 7.90 -0.29 -16.22
C GLY A 62 8.59 -1.08 -15.10
N GLU A 63 8.89 -2.34 -15.37
CA GLU A 63 9.61 -3.20 -14.42
C GLU A 63 11.05 -2.76 -14.14
N ALA A 64 11.71 -2.17 -15.15
CA ALA A 64 13.14 -1.86 -15.12
C ALA A 64 13.47 -0.37 -15.30
N HIS A 65 12.46 0.51 -15.39
CA HIS A 65 12.67 1.94 -15.59
C HIS A 65 11.49 2.76 -15.04
N GLY A 66 11.74 4.05 -14.81
CA GLY A 66 10.74 5.02 -14.37
C GLY A 66 10.61 5.10 -12.85
N GLU A 67 10.03 6.20 -12.40
CA GLU A 67 9.86 6.47 -10.98
C GLU A 67 8.57 5.86 -10.46
N VAL A 68 8.65 5.20 -9.29
CA VAL A 68 7.50 4.63 -8.61
C VAL A 68 7.62 4.86 -7.10
N TYR A 69 6.53 5.32 -6.50
CA TYR A 69 6.34 5.48 -5.06
C TYR A 69 5.37 4.40 -4.58
N GLY A 70 5.76 3.60 -3.59
CA GLY A 70 4.95 2.53 -3.04
C GLY A 70 4.62 2.74 -1.57
N MET A 71 3.40 2.39 -1.18
CA MET A 71 2.93 2.36 0.20
C MET A 71 2.38 0.97 0.52
N ASN A 72 2.77 0.41 1.66
CA ASN A 72 2.22 -0.86 2.14
C ASN A 72 1.95 -0.78 3.64
N LEU A 73 0.77 -1.22 4.07
CA LEU A 73 0.35 -1.13 5.47
C LEU A 73 0.69 -2.42 6.21
N VAL A 74 1.41 -2.29 7.34
CA VAL A 74 1.68 -3.41 8.26
C VAL A 74 0.45 -3.62 9.15
N TYR A 75 -0.63 -4.12 8.54
CA TYR A 75 -1.91 -4.37 9.20
C TYR A 75 -2.73 -5.42 8.43
N SER A 76 -3.53 -6.20 9.17
CA SER A 76 -4.28 -7.32 8.61
C SER A 76 -5.81 -7.16 8.67
N GLY A 77 -6.30 -6.03 9.19
CA GLY A 77 -7.73 -5.75 9.34
C GLY A 77 -8.29 -4.81 8.26
N ASN A 78 -9.33 -4.05 8.62
CA ASN A 78 -9.92 -3.03 7.75
C ASN A 78 -8.91 -1.92 7.43
N PHE A 79 -8.68 -1.67 6.15
CA PHE A 79 -7.78 -0.63 5.69
C PHE A 79 -8.45 0.25 4.64
N LEU A 80 -7.91 1.45 4.46
CA LEU A 80 -8.19 2.34 3.35
C LEU A 80 -6.85 2.79 2.77
N ALA A 81 -6.68 2.65 1.46
CA ALA A 81 -5.60 3.25 0.69
C ALA A 81 -6.20 4.10 -0.43
N PHE A 82 -5.73 5.33 -0.61
CA PHE A 82 -6.25 6.18 -1.66
C PHE A 82 -5.17 7.09 -2.25
N ALA A 83 -5.43 7.51 -3.48
CA ALA A 83 -4.77 8.63 -4.13
C ALA A 83 -5.84 9.65 -4.57
N GLU A 84 -5.59 10.93 -4.35
CA GLU A 84 -6.48 12.03 -4.72
C GLU A 84 -5.72 13.01 -5.61
N ALA A 85 -6.26 13.35 -6.78
CA ALA A 85 -5.79 14.50 -7.54
C ALA A 85 -6.67 15.72 -7.24
N GLY A 86 -6.06 16.76 -6.66
CA GLY A 86 -6.73 17.99 -6.26
C GLY A 86 -6.92 18.98 -7.42
N GLN A 87 -7.71 20.02 -7.18
CA GLN A 87 -8.02 21.06 -8.17
C GLN A 87 -6.80 21.83 -8.73
N PHE A 88 -5.67 21.79 -8.03
CA PHE A 88 -4.42 22.47 -8.42
C PHE A 88 -3.41 21.53 -9.09
N HIS A 89 -3.87 20.39 -9.63
CA HIS A 89 -3.01 19.38 -10.25
C HIS A 89 -1.92 18.86 -9.31
N THR A 90 -2.27 18.65 -8.05
CA THR A 90 -1.40 18.02 -7.04
C THR A 90 -2.00 16.69 -6.63
N ALA A 91 -1.17 15.72 -6.23
CA ALA A 91 -1.65 14.43 -5.74
C ALA A 91 -1.42 14.26 -4.24
N ARG A 92 -2.34 13.59 -3.56
CA ARG A 92 -2.17 13.07 -2.19
C ARG A 92 -2.32 11.57 -2.20
N ALA A 93 -1.37 10.84 -1.64
CA ALA A 93 -1.50 9.40 -1.38
C ALA A 93 -1.50 9.12 0.12
N ALA A 94 -2.44 8.32 0.58
CA ALA A 94 -2.55 7.97 1.99
C ALA A 94 -3.00 6.52 2.19
N ILE A 95 -2.56 5.92 3.31
CA ILE A 95 -2.95 4.57 3.71
C ILE A 95 -3.05 4.46 5.24
N GLY A 96 -3.96 3.62 5.72
CA GLY A 96 -4.15 3.38 7.16
C GLY A 96 -5.38 2.56 7.47
N LEU A 97 -5.80 2.61 8.74
CA LEU A 97 -7.07 2.04 9.19
C LEU A 97 -8.24 2.63 8.40
N ASN A 98 -9.19 1.77 8.03
CA ASN A 98 -10.42 2.22 7.41
C ASN A 98 -11.27 2.99 8.43
N PRO A 99 -11.72 4.23 8.14
CA PRO A 99 -12.63 4.95 9.03
C PRO A 99 -14.04 4.33 9.08
N PHE A 100 -14.42 3.48 8.13
CA PHE A 100 -15.69 2.79 8.14
C PHE A 100 -15.83 1.93 9.40
N ASP A 101 -16.84 2.26 10.22
CA ASP A 101 -17.18 1.56 11.46
C ASP A 101 -16.00 1.45 12.45
N PHE A 102 -15.08 2.42 12.40
CA PHE A 102 -13.95 2.50 13.32
C PHE A 102 -14.17 3.63 14.32
N SER A 103 -14.18 3.28 15.61
CA SER A 103 -14.12 4.24 16.71
C SER A 103 -13.21 3.71 17.80
N TRP A 104 -12.48 4.60 18.47
CA TRP A 104 -11.59 4.26 19.57
C TRP A 104 -11.74 5.31 20.67
N LEU A 105 -12.24 4.89 21.84
CA LEU A 105 -12.35 5.75 23.01
C LEU A 105 -10.98 5.88 23.67
N LEU A 106 -10.50 7.12 23.84
CA LEU A 106 -9.31 7.43 24.64
C LEU A 106 -9.72 8.16 25.90
N ARG A 107 -9.46 7.56 27.06
CA ARG A 107 -9.60 8.20 28.37
C ARG A 107 -8.36 9.05 28.66
N PRO A 108 -8.44 9.98 29.64
CA PRO A 108 -7.28 10.77 30.04
C PRO A 108 -6.08 9.88 30.38
N GLY A 109 -4.94 10.15 29.72
CA GLY A 109 -3.70 9.38 29.89
C GLY A 109 -3.54 8.16 28.98
N GLU A 110 -4.58 7.77 28.22
CA GLU A 110 -4.47 6.69 27.22
C GLU A 110 -3.88 7.21 25.90
N SER A 111 -3.29 6.30 25.12
CA SER A 111 -2.75 6.58 23.80
C SER A 111 -3.26 5.57 22.77
N PHE A 112 -3.24 5.98 21.50
CA PHE A 112 -3.58 5.13 20.37
C PHE A 112 -2.40 5.06 19.40
N GLN A 113 -1.98 3.85 19.06
CA GLN A 113 -0.93 3.62 18.07
C GLN A 113 -1.54 3.12 16.78
N CYS A 114 -1.36 3.89 15.71
CA CYS A 114 -1.72 3.43 14.36
C CYS A 114 -0.76 2.31 13.89
N PRO A 115 -1.22 1.42 13.00
CA PRO A 115 -0.33 0.49 12.30
C PRO A 115 0.73 1.25 11.50
N GLU A 116 1.91 0.66 11.35
CA GLU A 116 2.99 1.26 10.57
C GLU A 116 2.72 1.16 9.06
N THR A 117 3.18 2.16 8.30
CA THR A 117 3.21 2.12 6.84
C THR A 117 4.65 2.09 6.36
N VAL A 118 4.96 1.18 5.45
CA VAL A 118 6.24 1.16 4.75
C VAL A 118 6.10 1.95 3.46
N LEU A 119 6.90 3.02 3.37
CA LEU A 119 7.05 3.83 2.17
C LEU A 119 8.34 3.45 1.46
N ALA A 120 8.28 3.28 0.14
CA ALA A 120 9.44 3.00 -0.67
C ALA A 120 9.39 3.81 -1.97
N TYR A 121 10.56 4.20 -2.46
CA TYR A 121 10.74 4.87 -3.74
C TYR A 121 11.73 4.07 -4.60
N SER A 122 11.49 4.07 -5.91
CA SER A 122 12.41 3.51 -6.90
C SER A 122 12.42 4.39 -8.13
N GLY A 123 13.60 4.85 -8.55
CA GLY A 123 13.82 5.44 -9.88
C GLY A 123 14.10 4.40 -10.98
N GLY A 124 14.16 3.11 -10.61
CA GLY A 124 14.50 2.00 -11.51
C GLY A 124 13.31 1.09 -11.82
N GLY A 125 12.08 1.61 -11.74
CA GLY A 125 10.85 0.88 -12.02
C GLY A 125 10.33 0.02 -10.87
N LEU A 126 9.27 -0.74 -11.18
CA LEU A 126 8.52 -1.60 -10.27
C LEU A 126 9.37 -2.74 -9.68
N GLY A 127 10.31 -3.29 -10.46
CA GLY A 127 11.22 -4.31 -9.97
C GLY A 127 12.15 -3.79 -8.88
N GLY A 128 12.62 -2.54 -9.01
CA GLY A 128 13.42 -1.87 -7.98
C GLY A 128 12.63 -1.62 -6.70
N LEU A 129 11.37 -1.20 -6.84
CA LEU A 129 10.45 -1.02 -5.72
C LEU A 129 10.21 -2.34 -4.99
N SER A 130 9.89 -3.40 -5.73
CA SER A 130 9.62 -4.74 -5.18
C SER A 130 10.83 -5.31 -4.43
N ARG A 131 12.04 -5.21 -5.01
CA ARG A 131 13.27 -5.63 -4.32
C ARG A 131 13.51 -4.87 -3.01
N THR A 132 13.14 -3.58 -2.97
CA THR A 132 13.26 -2.77 -1.75
C THR A 132 12.32 -3.25 -0.66
N PHE A 133 11.04 -3.47 -0.97
CA PHE A 133 10.09 -4.09 -0.04
C PHE A 133 10.55 -5.48 0.42
N HIS A 134 10.93 -6.35 -0.53
CA HIS A 134 11.35 -7.72 -0.23
C HIS A 134 12.55 -7.77 0.71
N ARG A 135 13.56 -6.91 0.51
CA ARG A 135 14.74 -6.84 1.38
C ARG A 135 14.35 -6.37 2.78
N LEU A 136 13.61 -5.26 2.88
CA LEU A 136 13.18 -4.73 4.17
C LEU A 136 12.36 -5.76 4.95
N TYR A 137 11.39 -6.40 4.32
CA TYR A 137 10.52 -7.34 5.00
C TYR A 137 11.25 -8.59 5.47
N ARG A 138 12.15 -9.13 4.63
CA ARG A 138 12.96 -10.29 4.99
C ARG A 138 13.88 -10.00 6.17
N GLU A 139 14.52 -8.83 6.20
CA GLU A 139 15.56 -8.53 7.19
C GLU A 139 15.02 -7.88 8.47
N ARG A 140 13.92 -7.11 8.38
CA ARG A 140 13.45 -6.23 9.46
C ARG A 140 12.01 -6.44 9.90
N LEU A 141 11.19 -7.17 9.15
CA LEU A 141 9.78 -7.39 9.50
C LEU A 141 9.46 -8.84 9.85
N CYS A 142 9.83 -9.78 8.98
CA CYS A 142 9.58 -11.20 9.17
C CYS A 142 10.34 -11.73 10.40
N ARG A 143 9.65 -12.50 11.24
CA ARG A 143 10.19 -13.09 12.48
C ARG A 143 10.16 -14.62 12.40
N GLY A 144 10.88 -15.24 13.32
CA GLY A 144 10.82 -16.69 13.56
C GLY A 144 11.86 -17.50 12.79
N ARG A 145 11.91 -18.79 13.12
CA ARG A 145 12.93 -19.75 12.66
C ARG A 145 13.09 -19.80 11.13
N PHE A 146 12.00 -19.62 10.39
CA PHE A 146 11.98 -19.77 8.94
C PHE A 146 12.25 -18.48 8.16
N ARG A 147 12.69 -17.40 8.81
CA ARG A 147 13.05 -16.16 8.11
C ARG A 147 14.16 -16.40 7.07
N ASP A 148 15.25 -17.06 7.48
CA ASP A 148 16.44 -17.31 6.66
C ASP A 148 16.62 -18.79 6.30
N ALA A 149 15.67 -19.65 6.69
CA ALA A 149 15.72 -21.08 6.41
C ALA A 149 14.95 -21.42 5.12
N PRO A 150 15.41 -22.41 4.34
CA PRO A 150 14.63 -22.94 3.22
C PRO A 150 13.28 -23.50 3.73
N ARG A 151 12.24 -23.34 2.91
CA ARG A 151 10.90 -23.86 3.24
C ARG A 151 10.85 -25.36 2.93
N PRO A 152 10.30 -26.21 3.82
CA PRO A 152 10.19 -27.64 3.58
C PRO A 152 9.21 -27.94 2.44
N VAL A 153 9.46 -29.01 1.69
CA VAL A 153 8.49 -29.58 0.73
C VAL A 153 7.45 -30.35 1.55
N LEU A 154 6.18 -30.00 1.37
CA LEU A 154 5.04 -30.64 2.04
C LEU A 154 4.46 -31.72 1.12
N VAL A 155 4.08 -32.87 1.69
CA VAL A 155 3.38 -33.98 1.01
C VAL A 155 1.93 -33.99 1.47
#